data_AF-A0A0S6W0F5-F1
#
_entry.id   AF-A0A0S6W0F5-F1
#
_cell.length_a   1.000
_cell.length_b   1.000
_cell.length_c   1.000
_cell.angle_alpha   90.00
_cell.angle_beta   90.00
_cell.angle_gamma   90.00
#
_symmetry.space_group_name_H-M   'P 1'
#
loop_
_entity.id
_entity.type
_entity.pdbx_description
1 polymer ?
#
loop_
_entity_poly.entity_id
_entity_poly.type
_entity_poly.pdbx_seq_one_letter_code
_entity_poly.pdbx_strand_id
1 'polypeptide(L)' 'MARIAILTCANTIQETNCASVGCLRDMRERNGYFQSYPSEEPLELVGMISCAGCPTVVAPEKILKTGCGCGRV' A
#
# COMPACT_ATOMS: atom_id res chain seq x y z
N MET A 1 10.51 -15.29 -6.38
CA MET A 1 9.20 -15.22 -5.71
C MET A 1 9.28 -14.05 -4.77
N ALA A 2 8.53 -12.99 -5.04
CA ALA A 2 8.58 -11.77 -4.26
C ALA A 2 7.53 -11.82 -3.15
N ARG A 3 7.96 -11.55 -1.93
CA ARG A 3 7.11 -11.54 -0.73
C ARG A 3 6.68 -10.10 -0.47
N ILE A 4 5.38 -9.85 -0.55
CA ILE A 4 4.76 -8.53 -0.48
C ILE A 4 4.10 -8.37 0.88
N ALA A 5 4.41 -7.26 1.56
CA ALA A 5 3.65 -6.79 2.71
C ALA A 5 2.99 -5.46 2.36
N ILE A 6 1.73 -5.29 2.76
CA ILE A 6 1.00 -4.03 2.56
C ILE A 6 0.91 -3.29 3.90
N LEU A 7 1.52 -2.11 3.98
CA LEU A 7 1.39 -1.21 5.11
C LEU A 7 0.40 -0.10 4.79
N THR A 8 -0.51 0.14 5.73
CA THR A 8 -1.48 1.23 5.66
C THR A 8 -1.31 2.18 6.85
N CYS A 9 -1.77 3.42 6.70
CA CYS A 9 -1.77 4.40 7.79
C CYS A 9 -3.21 4.60 8.29
N ALA A 10 -3.46 4.43 9.59
CA ALA A 10 -4.78 4.65 10.17
C ALA A 10 -5.33 6.05 9.88
N ASN A 11 -4.50 7.10 9.98
CA ASN A 11 -4.92 8.48 9.65
C ASN A 11 -5.38 8.57 8.19
N THR A 12 -4.63 8.01 7.24
CA THR A 12 -5.02 8.05 5.82
C THR A 12 -6.28 7.23 5.57
N ILE A 13 -6.40 6.05 6.17
CA ILE A 13 -7.59 5.20 6.07
C ILE A 13 -8.82 5.95 6.55
N GLN A 14 -8.75 6.63 7.69
CA GLN A 14 -9.87 7.37 8.25
C GLN A 14 -10.28 8.55 7.38
N GLU A 15 -9.32 9.34 6.89
CA GLU A 15 -9.61 10.51 6.04
C GLU A 15 -10.18 10.12 4.67
N THR A 16 -9.70 9.03 4.08
CA THR A 16 -10.08 8.62 2.71
C THR A 16 -11.11 7.50 2.66
N ASN A 17 -11.50 6.97 3.83
CA ASN A 17 -12.30 5.76 3.96
C ASN A 17 -11.74 4.58 3.14
N CYS A 18 -10.41 4.43 3.13
CA CYS A 18 -9.71 3.45 2.29
C CYS A 18 -9.75 2.04 2.90
N ALA A 19 -10.35 1.08 2.19
CA ALA A 19 -10.42 -0.33 2.60
C ALA A 19 -9.27 -1.20 2.05
N SER A 20 -8.24 -0.59 1.42
CA SER A 20 -7.09 -1.27 0.80
C SER A 20 -7.40 -2.26 -0.34
N VAL A 21 -8.66 -2.31 -0.80
CA VAL A 21 -9.10 -3.18 -1.90
C VAL A 21 -8.37 -2.85 -3.21
N GLY A 22 -8.11 -1.57 -3.47
CA GLY A 22 -7.32 -1.13 -4.62
C GLY A 22 -5.91 -1.70 -4.62
N CYS A 23 -5.22 -1.72 -3.47
CA CYS A 23 -3.87 -2.28 -3.36
C CYS A 23 -3.86 -3.80 -3.66
N LEU A 24 -4.87 -4.53 -3.20
CA LEU A 24 -5.00 -5.97 -3.47
C LEU A 24 -5.29 -6.24 -4.94
N ARG A 25 -6.14 -5.41 -5.56
CA ARG A 25 -6.41 -5.48 -7.00
C ARG A 25 -5.14 -5.19 -7.80
N ASP A 26 -4.43 -4.11 -7.48
CA ASP A 26 -3.22 -3.71 -8.19
C ASP A 26 -2.11 -4.77 -8.05
N MET A 27 -2.01 -5.44 -6.90
CA MET A 27 -1.09 -6.57 -6.74
C MET A 27 -1.45 -7.74 -7.67
N ARG A 28 -2.73 -8.10 -7.76
CA ARG A 28 -3.21 -9.18 -8.62
C ARG A 28 -3.07 -8.85 -10.11
N GLU A 29 -3.41 -7.62 -10.49
CA GLU A 29 -3.37 -7.16 -11.89
C GLU A 29 -2.00 -6.64 -12.31
N ARG A 30 -1.02 -6.59 -11.39
CA ARG A 30 0.31 -5.99 -11.58
C ARG A 30 0.25 -4.55 -12.08
N ASN A 31 -0.54 -3.72 -11.40
CA ASN A 31 -0.66 -2.29 -11.68
C ASN A 31 0.08 -1.44 -10.65
N GLY A 32 0.30 -0.17 -10.99
CA GLY A 32 0.94 0.80 -10.11
C GLY A 32 2.33 0.33 -9.67
N TYR A 33 2.55 0.24 -8.36
CA TYR A 33 3.85 -0.16 -7.82
C TYR A 33 4.28 -1.58 -8.22
N PHE A 34 3.32 -2.49 -8.42
CA PHE A 34 3.61 -3.89 -8.70
C PHE A 34 4.12 -4.14 -10.13
N GLN A 35 4.09 -3.13 -11.00
CA GLN A 35 4.67 -3.18 -12.36
C GLN A 35 6.20 -3.30 -12.35
N SER A 36 6.84 -2.93 -11.24
CA SER A 36 8.29 -3.03 -11.08
C SER A 36 8.78 -4.47 -10.93
N TYR A 37 7.90 -5.41 -10.58
CA TYR A 37 8.25 -6.83 -10.47
C TYR A 37 8.11 -7.55 -11.82
N PRO A 38 9.05 -8.43 -12.19
CA PRO A 38 8.96 -9.22 -13.41
C PRO A 38 7.63 -9.97 -13.53
N SER A 39 7.04 -10.01 -14.73
CA SER A 39 5.73 -10.64 -14.98
C SER A 39 5.71 -12.14 -14.66
N GLU A 40 6.83 -12.82 -14.82
CA GLU A 40 7.00 -14.24 -14.52
C GLU A 40 7.26 -14.53 -13.04
N GLU A 41 7.60 -13.51 -12.25
CA GLU A 41 7.90 -13.70 -10.83
C GLU A 41 6.61 -13.70 -10.00
N PRO A 42 6.21 -14.81 -9.35
CA PRO A 42 5.01 -14.84 -8.53
C PRO A 42 5.14 -13.90 -7.32
N LEU A 43 4.06 -13.16 -7.05
CA LEU A 43 3.92 -12.28 -5.89
C LEU A 43 3.10 -12.99 -4.80
N GLU A 44 3.64 -13.06 -3.58
CA GLU A 44 2.99 -13.67 -2.42
C GLU A 44 2.67 -12.59 -1.38
N LEU A 45 1.41 -12.45 -0.98
CA LEU A 45 1.03 -11.54 0.10
C LEU A 45 1.32 -12.23 1.43
N VAL A 46 2.35 -11.76 2.13
CA VAL A 46 2.76 -12.34 3.42
C VAL A 46 2.14 -11.67 4.63
N GLY A 47 1.55 -10.48 4.44
CA GLY A 47 0.84 -9.78 5.51
C GLY A 47 0.35 -8.41 5.11
N MET A 48 -0.66 -7.93 5.85
CA MET A 48 -1.13 -6.56 5.79
C MET A 48 -1.21 -6.03 7.21
N ILE A 49 -0.68 -4.83 7.43
CA ILE A 49 -0.75 -4.17 8.73
C ILE A 49 -1.19 -2.71 8.57
N SER A 50 -1.75 -2.16 9.63
CA SER A 50 -2.03 -0.73 9.74
C SER A 50 -1.20 -0.15 10.87
N CYS A 51 -0.46 0.92 10.58
CA CYS A 51 0.17 1.73 11.60
C CYS A 51 -0.91 2.50 12.37
N ALA A 52 -0.74 2.63 13.69
CA ALA A 52 -1.66 3.32 14.60
C ALA A 52 -1.87 4.82 14.29
N GLY A 53 -1.14 5.37 13.32
CA GLY A 53 -1.16 6.79 12.98
C GLY A 53 -0.10 7.55 13.76
N CYS A 54 0.59 8.47 13.08
CA CYS A 54 1.53 9.35 13.77
C CYS A 54 0.75 10.50 14.44
N PRO A 55 1.17 10.96 15.63
CA PRO A 55 0.51 12.05 16.35
C PRO A 55 0.61 13.39 15.61
N THR A 56 1.54 13.51 14.65
CA THR A 56 1.76 14.73 13.88
C THR A 56 0.79 14.89 12.70
N VAL A 57 0.02 13.85 12.35
CA VAL A 57 -0.97 13.87 11.25
C VAL A 57 -0.39 14.30 9.90
N VAL A 58 0.93 14.17 9.71
CA VAL A 58 1.61 14.53 8.45
C VAL A 58 1.51 13.40 7.41
N ALA A 59 1.23 12.17 7.86
CA ALA A 59 1.19 10.99 7.01
C ALA A 59 0.13 11.06 5.89
N PRO A 60 -1.13 11.48 6.13
CA PRO A 60 -2.14 11.61 5.07
C PRO A 60 -1.68 12.50 3.92
N GLU A 61 -1.20 13.72 4.21
CA GLU A 61 -0.77 14.64 3.16
C GLU A 61 0.42 14.10 2.35
N LYS A 62 1.40 13.48 3.01
CA LYS A 62 2.56 12.90 2.32
C LYS A 62 2.15 11.74 1.45
N ILE A 63 1.36 10.80 1.98
CA ILE A 63 0.90 9.61 1.28
C ILE A 63 -0.01 9.99 0.11
N LEU A 64 -0.84 11.02 0.24
CA LEU A 64 -1.73 11.46 -0.84
C LEU A 64 -0.99 12.26 -1.92
N LYS A 65 0.00 13.09 -1.56
CA LYS A 65 0.79 13.88 -2.53
C LYS A 65 1.73 13.02 -3.37
N THR A 66 2.26 11.93 -2.83
CA THR A 66 3.15 11.02 -3.59
C THR A 66 2.40 9.89 -4.30
N GLY A 67 1.07 9.90 -4.26
CA GLY A 67 0.24 8.74 -4.60
C GLY A 67 0.22 7.75 -3.44
N CYS A 68 -0.97 7.18 -3.15
CA CYS A 68 -1.18 6.20 -2.09
C CYS A 68 -0.01 5.19 -2.09
N GLY A 69 0.84 5.29 -1.07
CA GLY A 69 2.18 4.70 -1.00
C GLY A 69 2.18 3.21 -0.74
N CYS A 70 1.34 2.44 -1.45
CA CYS A 70 1.46 1.00 -1.53
C CYS A 70 2.69 0.65 -2.36
N GLY A 71 3.90 0.76 -1.77
CA GLY A 71 5.13 0.40 -2.47
C GLY A 71 6.48 0.92 -1.97
N ARG A 72 6.63 1.60 -0.85
CA ARG A 72 8.00 1.84 -0.35
C ARG A 72 8.00 1.93 1.17
N VAL A 73 7.99 0.76 1.77
CA VAL A 73 8.48 0.56 3.14
C VAL A 73 9.46 -0.58 3.12
#